data_AF-A0A2N1RD12-F1
#
_entry.id   AF-A0A2N1RD12-F1
#
_cell.length_a   1.000
_cell.length_b   1.000
_cell.length_c   1.000
_cell.angle_alpha   90.00
_cell.angle_beta   90.00
_cell.angle_gamma   90.00
#
_symmetry.space_group_name_H-M   'P 1'
#
loop_
_entity.id
_entity.type
_entity.pdbx_description
1 polymer ?
#
loop_
_entity_poly.entity_id
_entity_poly.type
_entity_poly.pdbx_seq_one_letter_code
_entity_poly.pdbx_strand_id
1 'polypeptide(L)'
;DFTTRRAAEKFDFTQTYPNTLTALLTGGVKIPMVLPNDRQGFQACIKTSNLADWRTARIVRIHNTLCLTEIEVSENMLPSIIDDSRFEILSEPYELHFDDSGNLL
;
A
#
# COMPACT_ATOMS: atom_id res chain seq x y z
N ASP A 1 -9.17 -4.46 3.90
CA ASP A 1 -8.01 -4.81 3.03
C ASP A 1 -8.49 -4.80 1.58
N PHE A 2 -7.59 -4.45 0.66
CA PHE A 2 -7.87 -4.39 -0.77
C PHE A 2 -6.67 -4.94 -1.52
N THR A 3 -6.89 -5.49 -2.69
CA THR A 3 -5.82 -5.88 -3.63
C THR A 3 -6.20 -5.43 -5.03
N THR A 4 -5.24 -5.45 -5.96
CA THR A 4 -5.50 -5.17 -7.37
C THR A 4 -5.67 -6.46 -8.16
N ARG A 5 -6.39 -6.40 -9.29
CA ARG A 5 -6.54 -7.53 -10.21
C ARG A 5 -5.18 -8.08 -10.63
N ARG A 6 -4.25 -7.19 -11.01
CA ARG A 6 -2.87 -7.53 -11.38
C ARG A 6 -2.13 -8.30 -10.27
N ALA A 7 -2.33 -7.96 -9.00
CA ALA A 7 -1.72 -8.67 -7.89
C ALA A 7 -2.40 -10.02 -7.62
N ALA A 8 -3.74 -10.05 -7.64
CA ALA A 8 -4.51 -11.28 -7.44
C ALA A 8 -4.22 -12.34 -8.52
N GLU A 9 -4.07 -11.95 -9.78
CA GLU A 9 -3.75 -12.85 -10.90
C GLU A 9 -2.33 -13.43 -10.81
N LYS A 10 -1.42 -12.78 -10.07
CA LYS A 10 -0.06 -13.28 -9.80
C LYS A 10 0.02 -14.19 -8.57
N PHE A 11 -1.07 -14.37 -7.83
CA PHE A 11 -1.06 -15.16 -6.61
C PHE A 11 -0.93 -16.66 -6.93
N ASP A 12 0.10 -17.31 -6.38
CA ASP A 12 0.32 -18.75 -6.53
C ASP A 12 -0.14 -19.50 -5.27
N PHE A 13 -1.27 -20.20 -5.41
CA PHE A 13 -1.84 -21.03 -4.34
C PHE A 13 -0.94 -22.19 -3.95
N THR A 14 -0.28 -22.83 -4.92
CA THR A 14 0.56 -24.01 -4.72
C THR A 14 1.82 -23.66 -3.93
N GLN A 15 2.38 -22.46 -4.12
CA GLN A 15 3.50 -21.97 -3.33
C GLN A 15 3.06 -21.42 -1.97
N THR A 16 1.94 -20.71 -1.90
CA THR A 16 1.56 -19.96 -0.69
C THR A 16 0.85 -20.82 0.35
N TYR A 17 -0.02 -21.75 -0.06
CA TYR A 17 -0.82 -22.55 0.87
C TYR A 17 0.02 -23.44 1.79
N PRO A 18 1.01 -24.22 1.29
CA PRO A 18 1.86 -25.03 2.18
C PRO A 18 2.55 -24.19 3.25
N ASN A 19 3.08 -23.03 2.89
CA ASN A 19 3.77 -22.13 3.83
C ASN A 19 2.83 -21.65 4.95
N THR A 20 1.57 -21.34 4.62
CA THR A 20 0.62 -20.87 5.64
C THR A 20 0.02 -21.99 6.47
N LEU A 21 -0.06 -23.21 5.94
CA LEU A 21 -0.42 -24.40 6.72
C LEU A 21 0.68 -24.75 7.72
N THR A 22 1.95 -24.76 7.30
CA THR A 22 3.08 -25.08 8.20
C THR A 22 3.30 -24.00 9.26
N ALA A 23 3.06 -22.74 8.92
CA ALA A 23 3.11 -21.62 9.87
C ALA A 23 1.87 -21.52 10.77
N LEU A 24 0.81 -22.30 10.54
CA LEU A 24 -0.48 -22.21 11.24
C LEU A 24 -1.16 -20.83 11.11
N LEU A 25 -0.90 -20.11 10.01
CA LEU A 25 -1.36 -18.74 9.74
C LEU A 25 -2.23 -18.67 8.49
N THR A 26 -3.29 -19.49 8.44
CA THR A 26 -4.20 -19.58 7.29
C THR A 26 -4.98 -18.30 7.00
N GLY A 27 -5.11 -17.39 7.97
CA GLY A 27 -5.67 -16.05 7.72
C GLY A 27 -4.86 -15.22 6.73
N GLY A 28 -3.56 -15.48 6.60
CA GLY A 28 -2.64 -14.76 5.73
C GLY A 28 -2.82 -15.02 4.22
N VAL A 29 -3.62 -16.03 3.83
CA VAL A 29 -3.90 -16.34 2.41
C VAL A 29 -5.26 -15.86 1.93
N LYS A 30 -6.00 -15.12 2.77
CA LYS A 30 -7.28 -14.55 2.36
C LYS A 30 -7.07 -13.57 1.21
N ILE A 31 -7.80 -13.75 0.12
CA ILE A 31 -7.86 -12.75 -0.96
C ILE A 31 -8.88 -11.68 -0.57
N PRO A 32 -8.47 -10.40 -0.42
CA PRO A 32 -9.37 -9.31 -0.06
C PRO A 32 -10.19 -8.85 -1.27
N MET A 33 -10.96 -7.76 -1.11
CA MET A 33 -11.68 -7.16 -2.23
C MET A 33 -10.70 -6.80 -3.37
N VAL A 34 -10.93 -7.39 -4.55
CA VAL A 34 -10.08 -7.23 -5.73
C VAL A 34 -10.58 -6.06 -6.58
N LEU A 35 -9.76 -5.03 -6.70
CA LEU A 35 -10.06 -3.82 -7.45
C LEU A 35 -9.35 -3.82 -8.81
N PRO A 36 -9.94 -3.24 -9.86
CA PRO A 36 -9.37 -3.27 -11.21
C PRO A 36 -7.93 -2.75 -11.33
N ASN A 37 -7.52 -1.70 -10.60
CA ASN A 37 -6.20 -1.07 -10.72
C ASN A 37 -5.73 -0.37 -9.42
N ASP A 38 -4.48 0.11 -9.42
CA ASP A 38 -3.85 0.76 -8.26
C ASP A 38 -4.61 2.04 -7.84
N ARG A 39 -5.06 2.86 -8.81
CA ARG A 39 -5.82 4.09 -8.53
C ARG A 39 -7.08 3.80 -7.70
N GLN A 40 -7.85 2.79 -8.08
CA GLN A 40 -9.03 2.37 -7.32
C GLN A 40 -8.66 1.76 -5.97
N GLY A 41 -7.51 1.07 -5.89
CA GLY A 41 -6.89 0.65 -4.63
C GLY A 41 -6.74 1.80 -3.64
N PHE A 42 -6.06 2.88 -4.05
CA PHE A 42 -5.91 4.08 -3.22
C PHE A 42 -7.26 4.70 -2.83
N GLN A 43 -8.18 4.85 -3.78
CA GLN A 43 -9.51 5.42 -3.52
C GLN A 43 -10.30 4.62 -2.50
N ALA A 44 -10.28 3.28 -2.58
CA ALA A 44 -10.96 2.41 -1.64
C ALA A 44 -10.36 2.50 -0.23
N CYS A 45 -9.03 2.53 -0.12
CA CYS A 45 -8.34 2.76 1.14
C CYS A 45 -8.79 4.07 1.78
N ILE A 46 -8.69 5.19 1.05
CA ILE A 46 -9.07 6.52 1.55
C ILE A 46 -10.56 6.58 1.93
N LYS A 47 -11.44 6.00 1.09
CA LYS A 47 -12.89 5.97 1.35
C LYS A 47 -13.22 5.23 2.66
N THR A 48 -12.50 4.14 2.95
CA THR A 48 -12.74 3.35 4.16
C THR A 48 -12.01 3.87 5.40
N SER A 49 -11.13 4.86 5.26
CA SER A 49 -10.51 5.56 6.39
C SER A 49 -11.47 6.49 7.15
N ASN A 50 -12.72 6.64 6.70
CA ASN A 50 -13.77 7.43 7.35
C ASN A 50 -13.35 8.89 7.66
N LEU A 51 -12.62 9.50 6.74
CA LEU A 51 -12.19 10.90 6.84
C LEU A 51 -13.33 11.83 6.41
N ALA A 52 -13.50 12.94 7.14
CA ALA A 52 -14.44 14.00 6.76
C ALA A 52 -13.99 14.73 5.47
N ASP A 53 -12.68 14.97 5.34
CA ASP A 53 -12.05 15.47 4.12
C ASP A 53 -10.97 14.47 3.67
N TRP A 54 -11.17 13.85 2.52
CA TRP A 54 -10.25 12.86 1.95
C TRP A 54 -8.86 13.44 1.63
N ARG A 55 -8.73 14.75 1.43
CA ARG A 55 -7.44 15.43 1.19
C ARG A 55 -6.54 15.42 2.41
N THR A 56 -7.10 15.14 3.59
CA THR A 56 -6.34 15.04 4.85
C THR A 56 -5.82 13.63 5.11
N ALA A 57 -6.02 12.69 4.18
CA ALA A 57 -5.51 11.33 4.33
C ALA A 57 -4.00 11.32 4.55
N ARG A 58 -3.58 10.56 5.57
CA ARG A 58 -2.17 10.26 5.83
C ARG A 58 -1.87 8.90 5.26
N ILE A 59 -0.93 8.85 4.33
CA ILE A 59 -0.60 7.65 3.56
C ILE A 59 0.85 7.31 3.85
N VAL A 60 1.10 6.03 4.12
CA VAL A 60 2.43 5.43 4.13
C VAL A 60 2.45 4.36 3.04
N ARG A 61 3.44 4.41 2.16
CA ARG A 61 3.67 3.43 1.10
C ARG A 61 5.04 2.79 1.34
N ILE A 62 5.07 1.46 1.30
CA ILE A 62 6.29 0.66 1.38
C ILE A 62 6.41 -0.15 0.10
N HIS A 63 7.64 -0.39 -0.35
CA HIS A 63 7.87 -1.18 -1.55
C HIS A 63 7.44 -2.64 -1.35
N ASN A 64 7.91 -3.27 -0.28
CA ASN A 64 7.44 -4.56 0.24
C ASN A 64 8.03 -4.80 1.64
N THR A 65 7.63 -5.90 2.28
CA THR A 65 8.06 -6.23 3.65
C THR A 65 9.54 -6.62 3.80
N LEU A 66 10.26 -6.82 2.70
CA LEU A 66 11.72 -7.05 2.70
C LEU A 66 12.52 -5.73 2.64
N CYS A 67 11.89 -4.64 2.22
CA CYS A 67 12.51 -3.32 2.06
C CYS A 67 11.81 -2.28 2.95
N LEU A 68 12.09 -2.32 4.26
CA LEU A 68 11.46 -1.42 5.26
C LEU A 68 12.32 -0.24 5.69
N THR A 69 13.52 -0.09 5.12
CA THR A 69 14.43 1.03 5.44
C THR A 69 14.02 2.33 4.74
N GLU A 70 13.36 2.22 3.60
CA GLU A 70 12.87 3.34 2.82
C GLU A 70 11.35 3.22 2.69
N ILE A 71 10.65 4.27 3.11
CA ILE A 71 9.20 4.39 3.02
C ILE A 71 8.85 5.74 2.44
N GLU A 72 7.68 5.80 1.83
CA GLU A 72 7.16 7.04 1.27
C GLU A 72 5.94 7.45 2.08
N VAL A 73 5.84 8.74 2.35
CA VAL A 73 4.74 9.30 3.15
C VAL A 73 4.07 10.43 2.40
N SER A 74 2.79 10.64 2.65
CA SER A 74 2.10 11.82 2.12
C SER A 74 2.68 13.11 2.68
N GLU A 75 2.69 14.17 1.87
CA GLU A 75 3.27 15.48 2.21
C GLU A 75 2.78 16.04 3.56
N ASN A 76 1.49 15.85 3.87
CA ASN A 76 0.89 16.28 5.13
C ASN A 76 1.43 15.56 6.39
N MET A 77 2.30 14.56 6.24
CA MET A 77 3.03 13.90 7.31
C MET A 77 4.40 14.52 7.56
N LEU A 78 4.95 15.30 6.62
CA LEU A 78 6.29 15.90 6.74
C LEU A 78 6.49 16.69 8.03
N PRO A 79 5.55 17.55 8.49
CA PRO A 79 5.71 18.28 9.75
C PRO A 79 5.81 17.38 11.00
N SER A 80 5.39 16.12 10.90
CA SER A 80 5.45 15.16 12.03
C SER A 80 6.74 14.33 12.07
N ILE A 81 7.55 14.37 11.01
CA ILE A 81 8.76 13.55 10.89
C ILE A 81 10.04 14.37 10.67
N ILE A 82 9.92 15.64 10.26
CA ILE A 82 11.07 16.47 9.88
C ILE A 82 12.10 16.69 11.01
N ASP A 83 11.64 16.77 12.25
CA ASP A 83 12.49 16.98 13.43
C ASP A 83 12.78 15.67 14.21
N ASP A 84 12.35 14.52 13.70
CA ASP A 84 12.54 13.23 14.36
C ASP A 84 13.81 12.55 13.86
N SER A 85 14.80 12.44 14.75
CA SER A 85 16.12 11.83 14.49
C SER A 85 16.10 10.40 13.95
N ARG A 86 14.96 9.70 13.97
CA ARG A 86 14.81 8.35 13.42
C ARG A 86 14.57 8.35 11.91
N PHE A 87 14.26 9.51 11.32
CA PHE A 87 13.94 9.64 9.91
C PHE A 87 14.95 10.54 9.19
N GLU A 88 15.21 10.21 7.94
CA GLU A 88 15.98 11.03 7.01
C GLU A 88 15.08 11.33 5.80
N ILE A 89 14.99 12.61 5.40
CA ILE A 89 14.17 13.02 4.25
C ILE A 89 15.00 12.87 2.98
N LEU A 90 14.64 11.89 2.16
CA LEU A 90 15.41 11.50 0.96
C LEU A 90 15.03 12.27 -0.30
N SER A 91 13.84 12.88 -0.36
CA SER A 91 13.35 13.62 -1.53
C SER A 91 12.34 14.69 -1.17
N GLU A 92 12.16 15.65 -2.09
CA GLU A 92 11.02 16.57 -2.06
C GLU A 92 9.70 15.83 -2.39
N PRO A 93 8.53 16.39 -2.00
CA PRO A 93 7.23 15.87 -2.39
C PRO A 93 7.07 15.79 -3.91
N TYR A 94 6.38 14.75 -4.37
CA TYR A 94 6.14 14.52 -5.79
C TYR A 94 4.76 13.89 -6.02
N GLU A 95 4.24 14.03 -7.24
CA GLU A 95 2.93 13.50 -7.62
C GLU A 95 3.02 12.04 -8.06
N LEU A 96 2.05 11.23 -7.64
CA LEU A 96 1.94 9.86 -8.13
C LEU A 96 1.37 9.84 -9.54
N HIS A 97 2.13 9.28 -10.47
CA HIS A 97 1.70 9.10 -11.85
C HIS A 97 1.07 7.73 -12.07
N PHE A 98 0.04 7.70 -12.92
CA PHE A 98 -0.64 6.47 -13.29
C PHE A 98 -0.72 6.39 -14.82
N ASP A 99 -0.71 5.16 -15.34
CA ASP A 99 -0.96 4.89 -16.76
C ASP A 99 -2.45 5.07 -17.12
N ASP A 100 -2.77 4.95 -18.42
CA ASP A 100 -4.14 5.04 -18.94
C ASP A 100 -5.07 3.96 -18.40
N SER A 101 -4.52 2.86 -17.89
CA SER A 101 -5.26 1.77 -17.23
C SER A 101 -5.47 2.02 -15.73
N GLY A 102 -4.94 3.12 -15.19
CA GLY A 102 -5.01 3.49 -13.78
C GLY A 102 -4.05 2.70 -12.88
N ASN A 103 -3.05 2.03 -13.44
CA ASN A 103 -1.98 1.42 -12.67
C ASN A 103 -0.92 2.47 -12.34
N LEU A 104 -0.31 2.30 -11.17
CA LEU A 104 0.79 3.16 -10.73
C LEU A 104 2.02 2.89 -11.60
N LEU A 105 2.66 3.97 -12.09
CA LEU A 105 3.89 3.93 -12.89
C LEU A 105 5.14 3.77 -12.03
#